data_AF-A0A9E4YH23-F1
#
_entry.id   AF-A0A9E4YH23-F1
#
_cell.length_a   1.000
_cell.length_b   1.000
_cell.length_c   1.000
_cell.angle_alpha   90.00
_cell.angle_beta   90.00
_cell.angle_gamma   90.00
#
_symmetry.space_group_name_H-M   'P 1'
#
loop_
_entity.id
_entity.type
_entity.pdbx_description
1 polymer ?
#
loop_
_entity_poly.entity_id
_entity_poly.type
_entity_poly.pdbx_seq_one_letter_code
_entity_poly.pdbx_strand_id
1 'polypeptide(L)'
;MSERFVLPFDGPLDLPTTLASGQCFRWRADDSGAWTGVIGTDIVRLARTPEGVAIESAPTPPAELAERIAAYLRLDDDLPAIQARIGSDERIREGIERYPGMRIMRQEPWETLAAFILSSSSNIPRIARTVELIADTFG
;
A
#
# COMPACT_ATOMS: atom_id res chain seq x y z
N MET A 1 -16.70 -8.03 10.12
CA MET A 1 -15.28 -7.64 10.12
C MET A 1 -14.63 -8.37 11.26
N SER A 2 -13.49 -9.02 10.98
CA SER A 2 -12.80 -9.96 11.86
C SER A 2 -12.15 -9.27 13.07
N GLU A 3 -11.56 -10.07 13.95
CA GLU A 3 -10.68 -9.66 15.05
C GLU A 3 -9.55 -8.76 14.53
N ARG A 4 -9.13 -7.75 15.30
CA ARG A 4 -8.05 -6.81 14.92
C ARG A 4 -6.69 -7.37 15.36
N PHE A 5 -5.71 -7.41 14.47
CA PHE A 5 -4.32 -7.77 14.77
C PHE A 5 -3.40 -6.55 14.61
N VAL A 6 -2.36 -6.44 15.43
CA VAL A 6 -1.35 -5.38 15.27
C VAL A 6 -0.03 -6.03 14.89
N LEU A 7 0.43 -5.76 13.67
CA LEU A 7 1.76 -6.15 13.18
C LEU A 7 2.79 -5.17 13.76
N PRO A 8 3.69 -5.59 14.66
CA PRO A 8 4.67 -4.70 15.25
C PRO A 8 5.64 -4.16 14.20
N PHE A 9 5.79 -2.84 14.13
CA PHE A 9 6.72 -2.20 13.19
C PHE A 9 7.03 -0.75 13.58
N ASP A 10 8.28 -0.48 13.94
CA ASP A 10 8.78 0.83 14.37
C ASP A 10 9.51 1.63 13.27
N GLY A 11 9.76 1.01 12.11
CA GLY A 11 10.42 1.67 10.99
C GLY A 11 9.58 2.74 10.29
N PRO A 12 10.19 3.52 9.36
CA PRO A 12 9.48 4.57 8.63
C PRO A 12 8.40 3.98 7.73
N LEU A 13 7.15 4.41 7.91
CA LEU A 13 6.01 4.03 7.06
C LEU A 13 4.97 5.13 7.12
N ASP A 14 4.59 5.63 5.95
CA ASP A 14 3.49 6.56 5.77
C ASP A 14 2.47 5.95 4.80
N LEU A 15 1.33 5.49 5.35
CA LEU A 15 0.29 4.83 4.58
C LEU A 15 -0.33 5.75 3.51
N PRO A 16 -0.66 7.03 3.80
CA PRO A 16 -1.22 7.91 2.78
C PRO A 16 -0.33 8.08 1.54
N THR A 17 0.95 8.38 1.73
CA THR A 17 1.90 8.57 0.62
C THR A 17 2.23 7.27 -0.06
N THR A 18 2.23 6.13 0.64
CA THR A 18 2.45 4.81 0.06
C THR A 18 1.26 4.35 -0.79
N LEU A 19 0.04 4.42 -0.26
CA LEU A 19 -1.17 3.86 -0.90
C LEU A 19 -1.82 4.81 -1.92
N ALA A 20 -1.51 6.10 -1.88
CA ALA A 20 -2.01 7.10 -2.84
C ALA A 20 -0.95 7.68 -3.77
N SER A 21 0.25 7.09 -3.85
CA SER A 21 1.33 7.54 -4.76
C SER A 21 1.02 7.36 -6.25
N GLY A 22 -0.07 6.65 -6.59
CA GLY A 22 -0.39 6.22 -7.95
C GLY A 22 0.24 4.89 -8.35
N GLN A 23 0.95 4.21 -7.43
CA GLN A 23 1.46 2.85 -7.69
C GLN A 23 0.35 1.79 -7.65
N CYS A 24 -0.72 2.02 -6.89
CA CYS A 24 -1.86 1.14 -6.70
C CYS A 24 -3.18 1.92 -6.82
N PHE A 25 -4.27 1.25 -7.18
CA PHE A 25 -5.54 1.92 -7.51
C PHE A 25 -6.76 1.40 -6.72
N ARG A 26 -6.57 0.35 -5.91
CA ARG A 26 -7.66 -0.34 -5.16
C ARG A 26 -7.71 0.00 -3.67
N TRP A 27 -6.93 0.99 -3.23
CA TRP A 27 -6.94 1.47 -1.85
C TRP A 27 -7.84 2.70 -1.70
N ARG A 28 -8.61 2.75 -0.62
CA ARG A 28 -9.50 3.86 -0.25
C ARG A 28 -9.30 4.23 1.21
N ALA A 29 -9.12 5.52 1.48
CA ALA A 29 -9.11 6.03 2.85
C ALA A 29 -10.54 6.22 3.35
N ASP A 30 -10.75 5.97 4.64
CA ASP A 30 -11.96 6.37 5.37
C ASP A 30 -11.70 7.63 6.23
N ASP A 31 -12.77 8.19 6.80
CA ASP A 31 -12.69 9.40 7.64
C ASP A 31 -11.88 9.21 8.93
N SER A 32 -11.60 7.95 9.31
CA SER A 32 -10.76 7.64 10.48
C SER A 32 -9.27 7.63 10.15
N GLY A 33 -8.90 7.80 8.88
CA GLY A 33 -7.52 7.73 8.39
C GLY A 33 -7.02 6.30 8.15
N ALA A 34 -7.90 5.31 8.24
CA ALA A 34 -7.57 3.94 7.86
C ALA A 34 -7.78 3.73 6.36
N TRP A 35 -7.10 2.73 5.82
CA TRP A 35 -7.08 2.43 4.40
C TRP A 35 -7.64 1.03 4.16
N THR A 36 -8.67 0.92 3.33
CA THR A 36 -9.24 -0.37 2.92
C THR A 36 -8.87 -0.65 1.47
N GLY A 37 -8.43 -1.87 1.19
CA GLY A 37 -8.07 -2.32 -0.15
C GLY A 37 -8.13 -3.84 -0.25
N VAL A 38 -7.61 -4.37 -1.36
CA VAL A 38 -7.60 -5.80 -1.64
C VAL A 38 -6.15 -6.27 -1.80
N ILE A 39 -5.79 -7.36 -1.12
CA ILE A 39 -4.51 -8.05 -1.30
C ILE A 39 -4.79 -9.51 -1.61
N GLY A 40 -4.53 -9.94 -2.84
CA GLY A 40 -4.96 -11.25 -3.32
C GLY A 40 -6.48 -11.34 -3.32
N THR A 41 -7.03 -12.26 -2.51
CA THR A 41 -8.48 -12.46 -2.37
C THR A 41 -9.05 -11.84 -1.09
N ASP A 42 -8.21 -11.21 -0.28
CA ASP A 42 -8.60 -10.68 1.03
C ASP A 42 -8.88 -9.17 0.94
N ILE A 43 -10.01 -8.77 1.51
CA ILE A 43 -10.26 -7.36 1.85
C ILE A 43 -9.43 -7.07 3.09
N VAL A 44 -8.59 -6.04 3.03
CA VAL A 44 -7.67 -5.67 4.09
C VAL A 44 -7.88 -4.20 4.45
N ARG A 45 -8.03 -3.93 5.75
CA ARG A 45 -8.05 -2.58 6.31
C ARG A 45 -6.80 -2.37 7.17
N LEU A 46 -6.05 -1.31 6.87
CA LEU A 46 -4.78 -0.94 7.49
C LEU A 46 -4.90 0.41 8.18
N ALA A 47 -4.36 0.51 9.39
CA ALA A 47 -4.19 1.79 10.08
C ALA A 47 -2.82 1.84 10.76
N ARG A 48 -2.09 2.94 10.62
CA ARG A 48 -0.82 3.16 11.35
C ARG A 48 -1.13 3.38 12.82
N THR A 49 -0.40 2.70 13.71
CA THR A 49 -0.46 2.89 15.17
C THR A 49 0.94 3.14 15.73
N PRO A 50 1.07 3.60 17.00
CA PRO A 50 2.38 3.74 17.64
C PRO A 50 3.18 2.43 17.72
N GLU A 51 2.50 1.29 17.84
CA GLU A 51 3.10 -0.04 17.97
C GLU A 51 3.41 -0.68 16.61
N GLY A 52 2.83 -0.19 15.52
CA GLY A 52 2.94 -0.87 14.23
C GLY A 52 1.84 -0.55 13.23
N VAL A 53 1.30 -1.59 12.61
CA VAL A 53 0.20 -1.50 11.64
C VAL A 53 -0.94 -2.36 12.15
N ALA A 54 -2.08 -1.74 12.43
CA ALA A 54 -3.31 -2.45 12.72
C ALA A 54 -3.90 -3.00 11.42
N ILE A 55 -4.30 -4.28 11.47
CA ILE A 55 -4.81 -5.06 10.35
C ILE A 55 -6.17 -5.63 10.75
N GLU A 56 -7.16 -5.41 9.90
CA GLU A 56 -8.42 -6.13 9.87
C GLU A 56 -8.58 -6.75 8.48
N SER A 57 -9.06 -7.99 8.40
CA SER A 57 -9.20 -8.66 7.11
C SER A 57 -10.33 -9.68 7.07
N ALA A 58 -10.74 -10.03 5.84
CA ALA A 58 -11.63 -11.14 5.55
C ALA A 58 -11.38 -11.67 4.11
N PRO A 59 -11.55 -12.97 3.84
CA PRO A 59 -11.94 -14.02 4.79
C PRO A 59 -10.79 -14.51 5.70
N THR A 60 -9.53 -14.31 5.31
CA THR A 60 -8.39 -14.79 6.10
C THR A 60 -8.22 -13.95 7.38
N PRO A 61 -7.99 -14.56 8.55
CA PRO A 61 -7.71 -13.83 9.78
C PRO A 61 -6.44 -12.95 9.66
N PRO A 62 -6.42 -11.75 10.26
CA PRO A 62 -5.34 -10.80 10.01
C PRO A 62 -3.98 -11.21 10.58
N ALA A 63 -3.95 -12.05 11.62
CA ALA A 63 -2.71 -12.63 12.13
C ALA A 63 -2.02 -13.52 11.07
N GLU A 64 -2.78 -14.27 10.28
CA GLU A 64 -2.26 -15.14 9.22
C GLU A 64 -1.81 -14.33 7.99
N LEU A 65 -2.38 -13.14 7.77
CA LEU A 65 -1.97 -12.24 6.69
C LEU A 65 -0.79 -11.33 7.06
N ALA A 66 -0.39 -11.28 8.32
CA ALA A 66 0.58 -10.32 8.83
C ALA A 66 1.91 -10.34 8.05
N GLU A 67 2.47 -11.52 7.81
CA GLU A 67 3.72 -11.68 7.03
C GLU A 67 3.55 -11.26 5.57
N ARG A 68 2.42 -11.63 4.95
CA ARG A 68 2.11 -11.23 3.56
C ARG A 68 1.97 -9.71 3.45
N ILE A 69 1.31 -9.07 4.41
CA ILE A 69 1.14 -7.61 4.46
C ILE A 69 2.48 -6.92 4.70
N ALA A 70 3.31 -7.46 5.60
CA ALA A 70 4.67 -6.95 5.82
C ALA A 70 5.50 -6.98 4.52
N ALA A 71 5.47 -8.10 3.80
CA ALA A 71 6.15 -8.23 2.52
C ALA A 71 5.55 -7.32 1.43
N TYR A 72 4.22 -7.20 1.37
CA TYR A 72 3.52 -6.35 0.41
C TYR A 72 3.87 -4.86 0.58
N LEU A 73 3.96 -4.38 1.83
CA LEU A 73 4.40 -3.02 2.17
C LEU A 73 5.94 -2.85 2.19
N ARG A 74 6.70 -3.91 1.91
CA ARG A 74 8.17 -3.96 1.96
C ARG A 74 8.73 -3.50 3.31
N LEU A 75 8.16 -3.95 4.41
CA LEU A 75 8.62 -3.59 5.76
C LEU A 75 10.01 -4.17 6.10
N ASP A 76 10.46 -5.16 5.33
CA ASP A 76 11.79 -5.76 5.40
C ASP A 76 12.90 -4.90 4.76
N ASP A 77 12.55 -3.87 4.00
CA ASP A 77 13.56 -2.93 3.45
C ASP A 77 14.08 -1.97 4.53
N ASP A 78 15.41 -1.82 4.58
CA ASP A 78 16.10 -0.73 5.26
C ASP A 78 15.91 0.58 4.47
N LEU A 79 14.75 1.21 4.67
CA LEU A 79 14.39 2.46 3.99
C LEU A 79 15.40 3.59 4.28
N PRO A 80 15.88 3.81 5.52
CA PRO A 80 16.94 4.79 5.79
C PRO A 80 18.20 4.56 4.96
N ALA A 81 18.70 3.33 4.84
CA ALA A 81 19.88 3.04 4.03
C ALA A 81 19.63 3.27 2.53
N ILE A 82 18.44 2.94 2.03
CA ILE A 82 18.04 3.21 0.64
C ILE A 82 18.01 4.72 0.39
N GLN A 83 17.35 5.49 1.27
CA GLN A 83 17.23 6.94 1.18
C GLN A 83 18.61 7.62 1.22
N ALA A 84 19.49 7.19 2.13
CA ALA A 84 20.86 7.70 2.21
C ALA A 84 21.66 7.46 0.92
N ARG A 85 21.42 6.33 0.24
CA ARG A 85 22.11 5.99 -1.01
C ARG A 85 21.60 6.77 -2.23
N ILE A 86 20.30 7.05 -2.30
CA ILE A 86 19.71 7.77 -3.44
C ILE A 86 19.71 9.29 -3.25
N GLY A 87 19.83 9.79 -2.01
CA GLY A 87 19.84 11.21 -1.65
C GLY A 87 21.12 11.97 -2.04
N SER A 88 21.74 11.61 -3.17
CA SER A 88 23.00 12.19 -3.64
C SER A 88 22.85 13.61 -4.21
N ASP A 89 21.67 13.96 -4.73
CA ASP A 89 21.36 15.30 -5.24
C ASP A 89 20.24 15.98 -4.46
N GLU A 90 20.17 17.31 -4.58
CA GLU A 90 19.24 18.15 -3.82
C GLU A 90 17.77 17.81 -4.07
N ARG A 91 17.39 17.49 -5.32
CA ARG A 91 15.99 17.23 -5.66
C ARG A 91 15.50 15.94 -5.03
N ILE A 92 16.35 14.91 -5.03
CA ILE A 92 16.02 13.65 -4.37
C ILE A 92 15.98 13.82 -2.85
N ARG A 93 16.90 14.61 -2.28
CA ARG A 93 16.89 14.92 -0.84
C ARG A 93 15.61 15.63 -0.40
N GLU A 94 15.19 16.68 -1.12
CA GLU A 94 13.91 17.36 -0.88
C GLU A 94 12.72 16.38 -0.95
N GLY A 95 12.74 15.45 -1.92
CA GLY A 95 11.74 14.40 -2.04
C GLY A 95 11.70 13.45 -0.83
N ILE A 96 12.87 13.02 -0.35
CA ILE A 96 13.00 12.16 0.83
C ILE A 96 12.50 12.87 2.08
N GLU A 97 12.90 14.13 2.29
CA GLU A 97 12.48 14.94 3.45
C GLU A 97 10.97 15.18 3.46
N ARG A 98 10.37 15.37 2.29
CA ARG A 98 8.92 15.55 2.14
C ARG A 98 8.14 14.25 2.33
N TYR A 99 8.72 13.10 2.01
CA TYR A 99 8.06 11.79 2.01
C TYR A 99 8.90 10.70 2.69
N PRO A 100 9.28 10.86 3.98
CA PRO A 100 10.28 10.01 4.63
C PRO A 100 9.80 8.57 4.86
N GLY A 101 8.48 8.34 4.89
CA GLY A 101 7.87 7.02 5.10
C GLY A 101 7.27 6.39 3.83
N MET A 102 7.41 7.02 2.66
CA MET A 102 6.85 6.49 1.41
C MET A 102 7.60 5.23 0.98
N ARG A 103 6.86 4.15 0.74
CA ARG A 103 7.42 2.87 0.29
C ARG A 103 6.91 2.48 -1.10
N ILE A 104 7.75 1.77 -1.84
CA ILE A 104 7.32 1.02 -3.03
C ILE A 104 6.69 -0.28 -2.53
N MET A 105 5.62 -0.75 -3.15
CA MET A 105 4.90 -1.95 -2.74
C MET A 105 5.25 -3.15 -3.63
N ARG A 106 5.25 -4.37 -3.06
CA ARG A 106 5.37 -5.64 -3.81
C ARG A 106 3.98 -6.10 -4.27
N GLN A 107 3.43 -5.40 -5.25
CA GLN A 107 2.12 -5.71 -5.82
C GLN A 107 2.16 -6.98 -6.69
N GLU A 108 0.99 -7.59 -6.90
CA GLU A 108 0.85 -8.76 -7.77
C GLU A 108 1.18 -8.34 -9.22
N PRO A 109 2.11 -9.03 -9.92
CA PRO A 109 2.57 -8.62 -11.24
C PRO A 109 1.48 -8.49 -12.31
N TRP A 110 0.49 -9.38 -12.32
CA TRP A 110 -0.61 -9.34 -13.30
C TRP A 110 -1.57 -8.16 -13.05
N GLU A 111 -2.01 -7.93 -11.82
CA GLU A 111 -2.83 -6.76 -11.44
C GLU A 111 -2.09 -5.46 -11.76
N THR A 112 -0.78 -5.42 -11.47
CA THR A 112 0.08 -4.29 -11.82
C THR A 112 0.10 -4.06 -13.33
N LEU A 113 0.38 -5.10 -14.13
CA LEU A 113 0.41 -5.00 -15.59
C LEU A 113 -0.93 -4.52 -16.15
N ALA A 114 -2.04 -5.12 -15.71
CA ALA A 114 -3.37 -4.74 -16.15
C ALA A 114 -3.68 -3.28 -15.81
N ALA A 115 -3.41 -2.85 -14.57
CA ALA A 115 -3.63 -1.47 -14.15
C ALA A 115 -2.81 -0.45 -14.95
N PHE A 116 -1.55 -0.78 -15.28
CA PHE A 116 -0.69 0.09 -16.09
C PHE A 116 -1.09 0.12 -17.57
N ILE A 117 -1.60 -0.97 -18.15
CA ILE A 117 -2.19 -0.96 -19.49
C ILE A 117 -3.39 0.01 -19.52
N LEU A 118 -4.25 -0.07 -18.51
CA LEU A 118 -5.44 0.78 -18.37
C LEU A 118 -5.12 2.25 -18.02
N SER A 119 -3.89 2.54 -17.57
CA SER A 119 -3.46 3.91 -17.24
C SER A 119 -3.11 4.75 -18.47
N SER A 120 -2.85 4.10 -19.61
CA SER A 120 -2.51 4.77 -20.86
C SER A 120 -3.59 5.78 -21.27
N SER A 121 -3.23 7.07 -21.29
CA SER A 121 -4.14 8.19 -21.60
C SER A 121 -5.39 8.26 -20.70
N SER A 122 -5.24 7.85 -19.43
CA SER A 122 -6.29 7.86 -18.41
C SER A 122 -5.91 8.76 -17.22
N ASN A 123 -6.81 8.93 -16.25
CA ASN A 123 -6.52 9.62 -14.99
C ASN A 123 -6.80 8.69 -13.80
N ILE A 124 -6.19 8.97 -12.65
CA ILE A 124 -6.26 8.10 -11.45
C ILE A 124 -7.71 7.67 -11.13
N PRO A 125 -8.71 8.58 -11.10
CA PRO A 125 -10.11 8.18 -10.86
C PRO A 125 -10.66 7.20 -11.90
N ARG A 126 -10.37 7.41 -13.19
CA ARG A 126 -10.83 6.53 -14.28
C ARG A 126 -10.14 5.17 -14.23
N ILE A 127 -8.85 5.13 -13.92
CA ILE A 127 -8.08 3.87 -13.77
C ILE A 127 -8.68 3.06 -12.63
N ALA A 128 -8.81 3.68 -11.45
CA ALA A 128 -9.39 3.04 -10.28
C ALA A 128 -10.78 2.48 -10.56
N ARG A 129 -11.67 3.25 -11.22
CA ARG A 129 -13.00 2.77 -11.62
C ARG A 129 -12.94 1.59 -12.60
N THR A 130 -12.02 1.62 -13.56
CA THR A 130 -11.92 0.56 -14.58
C THR A 130 -11.39 -0.74 -13.96
N VAL A 131 -10.42 -0.64 -13.06
CA VAL A 131 -9.90 -1.79 -12.30
C VAL A 131 -11.01 -2.43 -11.46
N GLU A 132 -11.81 -1.64 -10.72
CA GLU A 132 -12.94 -2.19 -9.95
C GLU A 132 -13.99 -2.83 -10.86
N LEU A 133 -14.34 -2.22 -12.00
CA LEU A 133 -15.30 -2.81 -12.95
C LEU A 133 -14.84 -4.16 -13.50
N ILE A 134 -13.54 -4.33 -13.75
CA ILE A 134 -12.98 -5.61 -14.21
C ILE A 134 -13.08 -6.65 -13.09
N ALA A 135 -12.71 -6.29 -11.85
CA ALA A 135 -12.81 -7.18 -10.70
C ALA A 135 -14.26 -7.60 -10.43
N ASP A 136 -15.21 -6.66 -10.46
CA ASP A 136 -16.65 -6.94 -10.29
C ASP A 136 -17.20 -7.87 -11.39
N THR A 137 -16.66 -7.79 -12.60
CA THR A 137 -17.15 -8.56 -13.75
C THR A 137 -16.54 -9.96 -13.83
N PHE A 138 -15.26 -10.12 -13.48
CA PHE A 138 -14.48 -11.32 -13.79
C PHE A 138 -13.87 -12.03 -12.56
N GLY A 139 -13.92 -11.42 -11.38
CA GLY A 139 -13.25 -11.91 -10.17
C GLY A 139 -11.84 -11.35 -10.02
#